data_AF-A0A0R1LYQ1-F1
#
_entry.id   AF-A0A0R1LYQ1-F1
#
_cell.length_a   1.000
_cell.length_b   1.000
_cell.length_c   1.000
_cell.angle_alpha   90.00
_cell.angle_beta   90.00
_cell.angle_gamma   90.00
#
_symmetry.space_group_name_H-M   'P 1'
#
loop_
_entity.id
_entity.type
_entity.pdbx_description
1 polymer ?
#
loop_
_entity_poly.entity_id
_entity_poly.type
_entity_poly.pdbx_seq_one_letter_code
_entity_poly.pdbx_strand_id
1 'polypeptide(L)'
;MFSIIGLINSYLGYININVKLKNRVYTALGTVGNFYLLYVAYRFLVNGFLVRGLLFILAFFVIAYFLYLNIFYFFTSKRARFDFSPWLEAKLGMKPKEEPADKRRSGPQAGFVQTNGLFEGETTLPAKLECSTAEKQALNEIVAQLETQGYLKLNYGGYSDREIFKLAKTKKKNIYALNDPVALPYFELVHEDNHLELYGGINQIEERKLGRIQSVGLMPVAEVERKYSLFVAAAVIQGGAYKFAGRSTAMHEEGPYDLKIQVAYRKKNDSQV
;
A
#
# COMPACT_ATOMS: atom_id res chain seq x y z
N MET A 1 -1.26 -40.10 -9.03
CA MET A 1 -0.58 -40.25 -7.74
C MET A 1 -0.56 -38.90 -7.04
N PHE A 2 -1.47 -38.69 -6.08
CA PHE A 2 -1.56 -37.46 -5.31
C PHE A 2 -0.37 -37.36 -4.36
N SER A 3 0.70 -36.69 -4.81
CA SER A 3 1.83 -36.38 -3.93
C SER A 3 1.39 -35.32 -2.92
N ILE A 4 1.57 -35.60 -1.64
CA ILE A 4 1.33 -34.66 -0.52
C ILE A 4 2.03 -33.32 -0.79
N ILE A 5 3.15 -33.33 -1.51
CA ILE A 5 3.89 -32.13 -1.94
C ILE A 5 3.09 -31.30 -2.95
N GLY A 6 2.38 -31.94 -3.89
CA GLY A 6 1.50 -31.26 -4.86
C GLY A 6 0.26 -30.68 -4.20
N LEU A 7 -0.27 -31.36 -3.18
CA LEU A 7 -1.40 -30.88 -2.39
C LEU A 7 -1.01 -29.68 -1.53
N ILE A 8 0.17 -29.70 -0.90
CA ILE A 8 0.73 -28.55 -0.18
C ILE A 8 0.98 -27.37 -1.12
N ASN A 9 1.51 -27.59 -2.33
CA ASN A 9 1.77 -26.51 -3.28
C ASN A 9 0.47 -25.86 -3.79
N SER A 10 -0.58 -26.66 -3.99
CA SER A 10 -1.93 -26.18 -4.33
C SER A 10 -2.59 -25.43 -3.16
N TYR A 11 -2.49 -25.97 -1.94
CA TYR A 11 -3.09 -25.37 -0.74
C TYR A 11 -2.39 -24.05 -0.33
N LEU A 12 -1.07 -23.96 -0.52
CA LEU A 12 -0.28 -22.74 -0.24
C LEU A 12 -0.39 -21.66 -1.33
N GLY A 13 -0.86 -22.02 -2.53
CA GLY A 13 -1.11 -21.06 -3.61
C GLY A 13 -2.47 -20.35 -3.49
N TYR A 14 -3.46 -21.03 -2.89
CA TYR A 14 -4.86 -20.56 -2.86
C TYR A 14 -5.21 -19.71 -1.63
N ILE A 15 -4.46 -19.86 -0.54
CA ILE A 15 -4.62 -19.03 0.65
C ILE A 15 -3.56 -17.93 0.55
N ASN A 16 -3.96 -16.65 0.69
CA ASN A 16 -3.05 -15.50 0.73
C ASN A 16 -2.24 -15.53 2.05
N ILE A 17 -1.39 -16.54 2.18
CA ILE A 17 -0.63 -16.85 3.38
C ILE A 17 0.51 -15.84 3.47
N ASN A 18 0.61 -15.21 4.63
CA ASN A 18 1.72 -14.33 4.99
C ASN A 18 3.06 -15.00 4.60
N VAL A 19 3.91 -14.27 3.86
CA VAL A 19 5.20 -14.76 3.34
C VAL A 19 6.06 -15.41 4.45
N LYS A 20 5.91 -14.93 5.69
CA LYS A 20 6.53 -15.54 6.88
C LYS A 20 6.10 -16.98 7.13
N LEU A 21 4.82 -17.32 6.97
CA LEU A 21 4.33 -18.68 7.19
C LEU A 21 4.77 -19.61 6.05
N LYS A 22 4.78 -19.14 4.79
CA LYS A 22 5.30 -19.91 3.66
C LYS A 22 6.78 -20.26 3.86
N ASN A 23 7.60 -19.29 4.26
CA ASN A 23 9.01 -19.51 4.53
C ASN A 23 9.26 -20.39 5.77
N ARG A 24 8.44 -20.30 6.81
CA ARG A 24 8.49 -21.22 7.96
C ARG A 24 8.22 -22.68 7.55
N VAL A 25 7.23 -22.91 6.70
CA VAL A 25 6.91 -24.24 6.18
C VAL A 25 8.06 -24.78 5.33
N TYR A 26 8.65 -23.96 4.44
CA TYR A 26 9.81 -24.37 3.66
C TYR A 26 11.04 -24.66 4.52
N THR A 27 11.27 -23.91 5.59
CA THR A 27 12.37 -24.16 6.53
C THR A 27 12.16 -25.47 7.29
N ALA A 28 10.93 -25.76 7.74
CA ALA A 28 10.61 -27.04 8.37
C ALA A 28 10.82 -28.22 7.41
N LEU A 29 10.30 -28.11 6.17
CA LEU A 29 10.46 -29.14 5.14
C LEU A 29 11.92 -29.35 4.74
N GLY A 30 12.67 -28.25 4.57
CA GLY A 30 14.10 -28.26 4.28
C GLY A 30 14.92 -28.86 5.40
N THR A 31 14.53 -28.66 6.66
CA THR A 31 15.20 -29.27 7.82
C THR A 31 15.05 -30.79 7.80
N VAL A 32 13.82 -31.28 7.57
CA VAL A 32 13.55 -32.72 7.44
C VAL A 32 14.34 -33.32 6.28
N GLY A 33 14.34 -32.66 5.12
CA GLY A 33 15.12 -33.08 3.96
C GLY A 33 16.63 -33.11 4.22
N ASN A 34 17.15 -32.14 4.97
CA ASN A 34 18.58 -32.07 5.30
C ASN A 34 19.00 -33.22 6.23
N PHE A 35 18.19 -33.57 7.24
CA PHE A 35 18.45 -34.74 8.08
C PHE A 35 18.37 -36.06 7.29
N TYR A 36 17.48 -36.14 6.30
CA TYR A 36 17.45 -37.29 5.39
C TYR A 36 18.72 -37.39 4.54
N LEU A 37 19.25 -36.25 4.08
CA LEU A 37 20.51 -36.20 3.34
C LEU A 37 21.70 -36.70 4.19
N LEU A 38 21.70 -36.37 5.49
CA LEU A 38 22.67 -36.91 6.45
C LEU A 38 22.56 -38.44 6.60
N TYR A 39 21.34 -38.98 6.64
CA TYR A 39 21.11 -40.44 6.67
C TYR A 39 21.63 -41.12 5.40
N VAL A 40 21.37 -40.55 4.22
CA VAL A 40 21.89 -41.06 2.94
C VAL A 40 23.42 -41.02 2.92
N ALA A 41 24.03 -39.94 3.41
CA ALA A 41 25.48 -39.82 3.51
C ALA A 41 26.09 -40.92 4.40
N TYR A 42 25.49 -41.18 5.55
CA TYR A 42 25.89 -42.27 6.45
C TYR A 42 25.79 -43.63 5.76
N ARG A 43 24.71 -43.90 5.03
CA ARG A 43 24.55 -45.14 4.25
C ARG A 43 25.63 -45.29 3.17
N PHE A 44 26.04 -44.22 2.51
CA PHE A 44 27.14 -44.29 1.52
C PHE A 44 28.51 -44.57 2.17
N LEU A 45 28.76 -44.05 3.36
CA LEU A 45 29.98 -44.34 4.12
C LEU A 45 30.04 -45.80 4.56
N VAL A 46 28.94 -46.35 5.07
CA VAL A 46 28.84 -47.77 5.47
C VAL A 46 28.98 -48.70 4.27
N ASN A 47 28.51 -48.29 3.09
CA ASN A 47 28.65 -49.07 1.85
C ASN A 47 30.01 -48.87 1.13
N GLY A 48 31.01 -48.25 1.78
CA GLY A 48 32.38 -48.12 1.24
C GLY A 48 32.58 -47.02 0.19
N PHE A 49 31.54 -46.25 -0.16
CA PHE A 49 31.63 -45.14 -1.12
C PHE A 49 31.98 -43.82 -0.41
N LEU A 50 33.23 -43.74 0.08
CA LEU A 50 33.72 -42.64 0.91
C LEU A 50 33.59 -41.26 0.24
N VAL A 51 34.00 -41.13 -1.03
CA VAL A 51 33.97 -39.84 -1.75
C VAL A 51 32.53 -39.32 -1.89
N ARG A 52 31.58 -40.20 -2.23
CA ARG A 52 30.17 -39.82 -2.38
C ARG A 52 29.55 -39.45 -1.02
N GLY A 53 29.85 -40.22 0.02
CA GLY A 53 29.42 -39.89 1.39
C GLY A 53 29.93 -38.54 1.87
N LEU A 54 31.21 -38.23 1.62
CA LEU A 54 31.83 -36.94 1.94
C LEU A 54 31.17 -35.76 1.19
N LEU A 55 30.85 -35.94 -0.09
CA LEU A 55 30.15 -34.91 -0.86
C LEU A 55 28.75 -34.62 -0.31
N PHE A 56 28.01 -35.65 0.12
CA PHE A 56 26.71 -35.45 0.77
C PHE A 56 26.83 -34.80 2.15
N ILE A 57 27.87 -35.12 2.92
CA ILE A 57 28.16 -34.41 4.19
C ILE A 57 28.45 -32.93 3.93
N LEU A 58 29.23 -32.61 2.90
CA LEU A 58 29.50 -31.23 2.53
C LEU A 58 28.22 -30.49 2.12
N ALA A 59 27.38 -31.11 1.29
CA ALA A 59 26.08 -30.58 0.91
C ALA A 59 25.16 -30.35 2.13
N PHE A 60 25.17 -31.27 3.10
CA PHE A 60 24.45 -31.12 4.36
C PHE A 60 24.84 -29.85 5.11
N PHE A 61 26.15 -29.57 5.25
CA PHE A 61 26.60 -28.37 5.94
C PHE A 61 26.24 -27.08 5.21
N VAL A 62 26.33 -27.08 3.88
CA VAL A 62 25.92 -25.92 3.06
C VAL A 62 24.42 -25.63 3.24
N ILE A 63 23.58 -26.65 3.12
CA ILE A 63 22.11 -26.50 3.26
C ILE A 63 21.75 -26.16 4.72
N ALA A 64 22.40 -26.79 5.70
CA ALA A 64 22.23 -26.49 7.12
C ALA A 64 22.56 -25.02 7.44
N TYR A 65 23.62 -24.48 6.82
CA TYR A 65 24.01 -23.09 6.99
C TYR A 65 22.93 -22.13 6.45
N PHE A 66 22.37 -22.40 5.26
CA PHE A 66 21.27 -21.59 4.72
C PHE A 66 19.98 -21.72 5.55
N LEU A 67 19.67 -22.92 6.06
CA LEU A 67 18.54 -23.14 6.97
C LEU A 67 18.72 -22.34 8.27
N TYR A 68 19.94 -22.34 8.83
CA TYR A 68 20.29 -21.55 10.02
C TYR A 68 20.07 -20.05 9.79
N LEU A 69 20.56 -19.50 8.66
CA LEU A 69 20.32 -18.09 8.30
C LEU A 69 18.83 -17.79 8.14
N ASN A 70 18.07 -18.70 7.52
CA ASN A 70 16.62 -18.54 7.36
C ASN A 70 15.88 -18.52 8.71
N ILE A 71 16.25 -19.43 9.63
CA ILE A 71 15.71 -19.45 10.99
C ILE A 71 16.03 -18.14 11.71
N PHE A 72 17.27 -17.66 11.64
CA PHE A 72 17.67 -16.42 12.31
C PHE A 72 16.92 -15.21 11.74
N TYR A 73 16.76 -15.13 10.42
CA TYR A 73 16.05 -14.05 9.73
C TYR A 73 14.54 -14.02 10.01
N PHE A 74 13.89 -15.19 10.08
CA PHE A 74 12.43 -15.27 10.25
C PHE A 74 11.93 -15.43 11.69
N PHE A 75 12.77 -15.93 12.61
CA PHE A 75 12.41 -16.11 14.03
C PHE A 75 13.07 -15.08 14.96
N THR A 76 14.10 -14.36 14.54
CA THR A 76 14.81 -13.39 15.39
C THR A 76 14.86 -12.00 14.76
N SER A 77 14.50 -10.95 15.51
CA SER A 77 14.53 -9.55 15.05
C SER A 77 15.93 -8.92 15.01
N LYS A 78 17.00 -9.72 14.96
CA LYS A 78 18.40 -9.29 14.93
C LYS A 78 19.06 -9.82 13.66
N ARG A 79 20.02 -9.08 13.10
CA ARG A 79 20.86 -9.54 11.97
C ARG A 79 21.98 -10.44 12.51
N ALA A 80 22.24 -11.56 11.83
CA ALA A 80 23.30 -12.48 12.24
C ALA A 80 24.66 -11.76 12.12
N ARG A 81 25.57 -11.97 13.08
CA ARG A 81 26.90 -11.33 13.08
C ARG A 81 27.79 -11.78 11.91
N PHE A 82 27.52 -12.95 11.35
CA PHE A 82 28.28 -13.54 10.24
C PHE A 82 27.32 -13.88 9.09
N ASP A 83 26.88 -12.84 8.38
CA ASP A 83 26.02 -12.96 7.20
C ASP A 83 26.87 -12.88 5.93
N PHE A 84 27.13 -14.03 5.31
CA PHE A 84 27.87 -14.13 4.04
C PHE A 84 26.96 -13.95 2.81
N SER A 85 25.65 -13.75 3.01
CA SER A 85 24.67 -13.56 1.93
C SER A 85 25.02 -12.42 0.97
N PRO A 86 25.50 -11.23 1.44
CA PRO A 86 25.83 -10.12 0.53
C PRO A 86 26.94 -10.45 -0.48
N TRP A 87 27.90 -11.28 -0.06
CA TRP A 87 28.99 -11.72 -0.93
C TRP A 87 28.52 -12.76 -1.96
N LEU A 88 27.61 -13.65 -1.55
CA LEU A 88 27.03 -14.66 -2.42
C LEU A 88 26.08 -14.05 -3.47
N GLU A 89 25.28 -13.06 -3.05
CA GLU A 89 24.37 -12.27 -3.90
C GLU A 89 25.14 -11.51 -4.99
N ALA A 90 26.25 -10.87 -4.63
CA ALA A 90 27.11 -10.15 -5.57
C ALA A 90 27.75 -11.07 -6.61
N LYS A 91 28.11 -12.30 -6.23
CA LYS A 91 28.79 -13.26 -7.12
C LYS A 91 27.83 -14.05 -8.01
N LEU A 92 26.61 -14.31 -7.53
CA LEU A 92 25.57 -15.04 -8.26
C LEU A 92 24.59 -14.12 -9.02
N GLY A 93 24.76 -12.79 -8.92
CA GLY A 93 23.87 -11.81 -9.57
C GLY A 93 22.43 -11.88 -9.08
N MET A 94 22.19 -12.51 -7.94
CA MET A 94 20.86 -12.62 -7.36
C MET A 94 20.58 -11.35 -6.56
N LYS A 95 19.77 -10.46 -7.13
CA LYS A 95 19.17 -9.37 -6.34
C LYS A 95 18.29 -10.00 -5.27
N PRO A 96 18.32 -9.51 -4.02
CA PRO A 96 17.31 -9.89 -3.04
C PRO A 96 15.96 -9.75 -3.71
N LYS A 97 15.12 -10.79 -3.63
CA LYS A 97 13.70 -10.62 -3.91
C LYS A 97 13.21 -9.71 -2.80
N GLU A 98 13.35 -8.40 -3.01
CA GLU A 98 12.70 -7.38 -2.22
C GLU A 98 11.26 -7.88 -2.11
N GLU A 99 10.85 -8.24 -0.89
CA GLU A 99 9.43 -8.42 -0.65
C GLU A 99 8.79 -7.15 -1.20
N PRO A 100 7.91 -7.23 -2.21
CA PRO A 100 7.30 -6.03 -2.73
C PRO A 100 6.69 -5.34 -1.52
N ALA A 101 7.21 -4.17 -1.18
CA ALA A 101 6.66 -3.31 -0.14
C ALA A 101 5.16 -3.03 -0.41
N ASP A 102 4.69 -3.38 -1.60
CA ASP A 102 3.31 -3.38 -2.09
C ASP A 102 2.39 -4.48 -1.55
N LYS A 103 2.86 -5.59 -0.97
CA LYS A 103 1.90 -6.62 -0.47
C LYS A 103 1.16 -6.23 0.80
N ARG A 104 1.58 -5.16 1.50
CA ARG A 104 0.77 -4.52 2.55
C ARG A 104 -0.26 -3.54 1.98
N ARG A 105 -0.21 -3.23 0.69
CA ARG A 105 -1.05 -2.24 -0.01
C ARG A 105 -2.30 -2.85 -0.67
N SER A 106 -2.76 -4.00 -0.17
CA SER A 106 -4.11 -4.51 -0.49
C SER A 106 -5.14 -3.73 0.34
N GLY A 107 -5.24 -2.44 0.04
CA GLY A 107 -6.25 -1.52 0.52
C GLY A 107 -6.99 -0.92 -0.68
N PRO A 108 -8.15 -0.30 -0.43
CA PRO A 108 -8.98 0.36 -1.45
C PRO A 108 -8.13 1.27 -2.35
N GLN A 109 -8.45 1.28 -3.65
CA GLN A 109 -7.63 1.86 -4.72
C GLN A 109 -7.06 3.23 -4.33
N ALA A 110 -5.74 3.31 -4.22
CA ALA A 110 -5.04 4.56 -3.95
C ALA A 110 -5.04 5.42 -5.22
N GLY A 111 -5.48 6.68 -5.09
CA GLY A 111 -5.40 7.69 -6.13
C GLY A 111 -6.72 8.07 -6.80
N PHE A 112 -6.62 8.97 -7.76
CA PHE A 112 -7.73 9.48 -8.55
C PHE A 112 -8.23 8.39 -9.50
N VAL A 113 -9.23 7.62 -9.10
CA VAL A 113 -10.00 6.78 -10.03
C VAL A 113 -11.05 7.68 -10.66
N GLN A 114 -11.00 7.84 -11.98
CA GLN A 114 -12.02 8.56 -12.74
C GLN A 114 -13.29 7.71 -12.75
N THR A 115 -14.28 8.07 -11.93
CA THR A 115 -15.50 7.26 -11.76
C THR A 115 -16.73 7.88 -12.42
N ASN A 116 -16.67 9.15 -12.87
CA ASN A 116 -17.82 9.85 -13.44
C ASN A 116 -17.71 10.10 -14.94
N GLY A 117 -17.65 9.03 -15.74
CA GLY A 117 -17.83 9.10 -17.20
C GLY A 117 -16.55 9.02 -18.03
N LEU A 118 -16.69 8.53 -19.26
CA LEU A 118 -15.63 8.45 -20.27
C LEU A 118 -15.06 9.85 -20.56
N PHE A 119 -14.03 10.26 -19.84
CA PHE A 119 -13.23 11.44 -20.16
C PHE A 119 -12.00 11.03 -20.96
N GLU A 120 -12.21 10.42 -22.13
CA GLU A 120 -11.12 10.17 -23.07
C GLU A 120 -10.67 11.49 -23.70
N GLY A 121 -9.49 11.98 -23.30
CA GLY A 121 -8.80 13.09 -23.97
C GLY A 121 -9.07 14.50 -23.41
N GLU A 122 -9.77 14.64 -22.29
CA GLU A 122 -10.01 15.94 -21.65
C GLU A 122 -8.91 16.28 -20.64
N THR A 123 -8.38 17.49 -20.72
CA THR A 123 -7.36 17.99 -19.79
C THR A 123 -8.02 18.26 -18.44
N THR A 124 -7.57 17.60 -17.36
CA THR A 124 -8.05 17.91 -16.02
C THR A 124 -7.19 19.00 -15.38
N LEU A 125 -7.82 19.87 -14.58
CA LEU A 125 -7.13 20.91 -13.82
C LEU A 125 -7.44 20.77 -12.32
N PRO A 126 -6.47 21.06 -11.44
CA PRO A 126 -6.71 21.09 -10.01
C PRO A 126 -7.67 22.23 -9.68
N ALA A 127 -8.65 21.97 -8.81
CA ALA A 127 -9.54 22.99 -8.27
C ALA A 127 -9.22 23.27 -6.81
N LYS A 128 -9.39 24.54 -6.39
CA LYS A 128 -9.31 24.94 -4.98
C LYS A 128 -10.72 25.04 -4.40
N LEU A 129 -10.89 24.47 -3.22
CA LEU A 129 -12.12 24.55 -2.46
C LEU A 129 -12.00 25.54 -1.32
N GLU A 130 -13.11 26.19 -1.05
CA GLU A 130 -13.37 26.91 0.17
C GLU A 130 -14.36 26.10 1.00
N CYS A 131 -13.91 25.64 2.17
CA CYS A 131 -14.70 24.82 3.08
C CYS A 131 -14.91 25.57 4.39
N SER A 132 -16.17 25.74 4.77
CA SER A 132 -16.63 26.19 6.08
C SER A 132 -16.37 25.14 7.17
N THR A 133 -16.55 25.53 8.43
CA THR A 133 -16.40 24.62 9.57
C THR A 133 -17.39 23.46 9.52
N ALA A 134 -18.63 23.70 9.08
CA ALA A 134 -19.66 22.67 8.96
C ALA A 134 -19.31 21.64 7.87
N GLU A 135 -18.79 22.09 6.72
CA GLU A 135 -18.39 21.20 5.62
C GLU A 135 -17.16 20.36 5.99
N LYS A 136 -16.22 20.92 6.76
CA LYS A 136 -15.10 20.15 7.32
C LYS A 136 -15.58 19.08 8.31
N GLN A 137 -16.60 19.37 9.11
CA GLN A 137 -17.21 18.38 9.99
C GLN A 137 -17.90 17.27 9.18
N ALA A 138 -18.66 17.63 8.14
CA ALA A 138 -19.28 16.66 7.24
C ALA A 138 -18.25 15.74 6.57
N LEU A 139 -17.10 16.29 6.14
CA LEU A 139 -16.00 15.49 5.60
C LEU A 139 -15.46 14.50 6.63
N ASN A 140 -15.27 14.91 7.88
CA ASN A 140 -14.80 14.02 8.94
C ASN A 140 -15.79 12.88 9.20
N GLU A 141 -17.09 13.15 9.16
CA GLU A 141 -18.14 12.13 9.30
C GLU A 141 -18.10 11.12 8.15
N ILE A 142 -17.97 11.59 6.91
CA ILE A 142 -17.83 10.72 5.73
C ILE A 142 -16.58 9.84 5.85
N VAL A 143 -15.45 10.40 6.28
CA VAL A 143 -14.22 9.62 6.49
C VAL A 143 -14.43 8.51 7.53
N ALA A 144 -15.11 8.80 8.63
CA ALA A 144 -15.42 7.80 9.66
C ALA A 144 -16.34 6.69 9.13
N GLN A 145 -17.32 7.03 8.29
CA GLN A 145 -18.20 6.05 7.66
C GLN A 145 -17.43 5.18 6.64
N LEU A 146 -16.58 5.80 5.82
CA LEU A 146 -15.72 5.09 4.86
C LEU A 146 -14.74 4.15 5.57
N GLU A 147 -14.19 4.54 6.71
CA GLU A 147 -13.35 3.65 7.53
C GLU A 147 -14.16 2.45 8.06
N THR A 148 -15.34 2.72 8.62
CA THR A 148 -16.22 1.69 9.20
C THR A 148 -16.63 0.65 8.15
N GLN A 149 -16.90 1.09 6.93
CA GLN A 149 -17.29 0.22 5.81
C GLN A 149 -16.07 -0.39 5.08
N GLY A 150 -14.84 -0.05 5.48
CA GLY A 150 -13.61 -0.60 4.91
C GLY A 150 -13.16 0.00 3.57
N TYR A 151 -13.76 1.12 3.15
CA TYR A 151 -13.35 1.90 1.97
C TYR A 151 -12.08 2.72 2.18
N LEU A 152 -11.61 2.89 3.40
CA LEU A 152 -10.27 3.40 3.71
C LEU A 152 -9.72 2.79 5.00
N LYS A 153 -8.42 2.95 5.24
CA LYS A 153 -7.75 2.44 6.45
C LYS A 153 -6.86 3.52 7.05
N LEU A 154 -7.14 3.90 8.30
CA LEU A 154 -6.36 4.90 9.05
C LEU A 154 -5.29 4.24 9.93
N ASN A 155 -4.48 3.36 9.34
CA ASN A 155 -3.51 2.54 10.08
C ASN A 155 -2.05 2.86 9.79
N TYR A 156 -1.76 4.07 9.26
CA TYR A 156 -0.41 4.50 8.88
C TYR A 156 0.25 3.51 7.92
N GLY A 157 -0.50 2.90 6.99
CA GLY A 157 0.01 1.88 6.07
C GLY A 157 0.48 0.59 6.76
N GLY A 158 0.12 0.38 8.03
CA GLY A 158 0.54 -0.75 8.84
C GLY A 158 1.95 -0.65 9.43
N TYR A 159 2.54 0.55 9.50
CA TYR A 159 3.82 0.76 10.17
C TYR A 159 3.66 0.79 11.70
N SER A 160 4.63 0.21 12.40
CA SER A 160 4.76 0.36 13.85
C SER A 160 5.33 1.72 14.24
N ASP A 161 5.11 2.19 15.46
CA ASP A 161 5.61 3.50 15.94
C ASP A 161 7.13 3.67 15.80
N ARG A 162 7.90 2.58 15.95
CA ARG A 162 9.36 2.60 15.74
C ARG A 162 9.72 2.80 14.27
N GLU A 163 8.97 2.19 13.35
CA GLU A 163 9.14 2.38 11.91
C GLU A 163 8.71 3.79 11.50
N ILE A 164 7.57 4.26 12.00
CA ILE A 164 7.07 5.63 11.79
C ILE A 164 8.10 6.65 12.25
N PHE A 165 8.67 6.50 13.46
CA PHE A 165 9.71 7.39 13.98
C PHE A 165 10.92 7.46 13.05
N LYS A 166 11.42 6.30 12.59
CA LYS A 166 12.54 6.24 11.66
C LYS A 166 12.20 6.90 10.32
N LEU A 167 11.04 6.59 9.75
CA LEU A 167 10.56 7.15 8.48
C LEU A 167 10.40 8.66 8.55
N ALA A 168 9.74 9.17 9.61
CA ALA A 168 9.55 10.59 9.83
C ALA A 168 10.88 11.34 9.99
N LYS A 169 11.84 10.74 10.70
CA LYS A 169 13.18 11.32 10.89
C LYS A 169 14.01 11.33 9.60
N THR A 170 13.98 10.24 8.83
CA THR A 170 14.74 10.12 7.58
C THR A 170 14.16 11.00 6.47
N LYS A 171 12.82 10.98 6.30
CA LYS A 171 12.15 11.75 5.24
C LYS A 171 11.88 13.20 5.63
N LYS A 172 12.04 13.58 6.91
CA LYS A 172 11.66 14.90 7.46
C LYS A 172 10.23 15.29 7.09
N LYS A 173 9.31 14.32 7.11
CA LYS A 173 7.91 14.48 6.72
C LYS A 173 7.00 13.80 7.72
N ASN A 174 5.80 14.36 7.88
CA ASN A 174 4.73 13.77 8.67
C ASN A 174 4.21 12.50 7.99
N ILE A 175 3.87 11.50 8.79
CA ILE A 175 3.30 10.23 8.34
C ILE A 175 1.83 10.23 8.73
N TYR A 176 0.96 10.37 7.75
CA TYR A 176 -0.49 10.42 7.96
C TYR A 176 -1.06 9.03 8.23
N ALA A 177 -2.12 8.97 9.04
CA ALA A 177 -2.88 7.76 9.29
C ALA A 177 -3.48 7.22 7.99
N LEU A 178 -4.00 8.13 7.16
CA LEU A 178 -4.30 7.91 5.75
C LEU A 178 -2.99 7.98 4.94
N ASN A 179 -2.38 6.82 4.71
CA ASN A 179 -1.05 6.75 4.08
C ASN A 179 -1.04 7.23 2.61
N ASP A 180 -2.11 6.96 1.87
CA ASP A 180 -2.27 7.32 0.47
C ASP A 180 -3.63 8.01 0.27
N PRO A 181 -3.75 8.99 -0.66
CA PRO A 181 -5.04 9.60 -0.97
C PRO A 181 -6.05 8.58 -1.47
N VAL A 182 -7.28 8.68 -0.99
CA VAL A 182 -8.39 7.77 -1.34
C VAL A 182 -9.47 8.54 -2.06
N ALA A 183 -9.91 8.05 -3.22
CA ALA A 183 -11.02 8.65 -3.95
C ALA A 183 -12.34 8.54 -3.18
N LEU A 184 -13.14 9.60 -3.24
CA LEU A 184 -14.52 9.56 -2.79
C LEU A 184 -15.32 8.61 -3.70
N PRO A 185 -16.11 7.68 -3.15
CA PRO A 185 -16.96 6.80 -3.96
C PRO A 185 -17.99 7.55 -4.80
N TYR A 186 -18.57 8.61 -4.23
CA TYR A 186 -19.53 9.48 -4.90
C TYR A 186 -19.13 10.94 -4.74
N PHE A 187 -19.21 11.70 -5.83
CA PHE A 187 -19.00 13.14 -5.85
C PHE A 187 -19.70 13.77 -7.06
N GLU A 188 -20.20 14.99 -6.92
CA GLU A 188 -20.89 15.75 -7.96
C GLU A 188 -20.67 17.26 -7.78
N LEU A 189 -20.71 18.03 -8.88
CA LEU A 189 -20.80 19.49 -8.81
C LEU A 189 -22.24 19.92 -9.05
N VAL A 190 -22.75 20.72 -8.12
CA VAL A 190 -24.10 21.27 -8.17
C VAL A 190 -24.02 22.79 -8.21
N HIS A 191 -24.83 23.39 -9.09
CA HIS A 191 -25.00 24.84 -9.13
C HIS A 191 -26.07 25.26 -8.12
N GLU A 192 -25.67 25.96 -7.06
CA GLU A 192 -26.56 26.51 -6.04
C GLU A 192 -26.21 27.98 -5.81
N ASP A 193 -27.22 28.87 -5.78
CA ASP A 193 -27.04 30.31 -5.54
C ASP A 193 -25.94 30.99 -6.38
N ASN A 194 -25.84 30.60 -7.67
CA ASN A 194 -24.84 31.10 -8.62
C ASN A 194 -23.38 30.78 -8.19
N HIS A 195 -23.22 29.71 -7.41
CA HIS A 195 -21.95 29.16 -6.95
C HIS A 195 -21.86 27.69 -7.34
N LEU A 196 -20.63 27.24 -7.60
CA LEU A 196 -20.36 25.86 -7.95
C LEU A 196 -19.95 25.12 -6.68
N GLU A 197 -20.82 24.26 -6.20
CA GLU A 197 -20.69 23.54 -4.93
C GLU A 197 -20.34 22.08 -5.16
N LEU A 198 -19.41 21.54 -4.38
CA LEU A 198 -19.09 20.12 -4.40
C LEU A 198 -19.94 19.37 -3.39
N TYR A 199 -20.63 18.35 -3.87
CA TYR A 199 -21.25 17.32 -3.05
C TYR A 199 -20.44 16.03 -3.12
N GLY A 200 -20.44 15.27 -2.03
CA GLY A 200 -19.81 13.95 -2.03
C GLY A 200 -20.14 13.14 -0.80
N GLY A 201 -19.86 11.84 -0.89
CA GLY A 201 -20.19 10.87 0.14
C GLY A 201 -19.89 9.44 -0.28
N ILE A 202 -20.49 8.48 0.42
CA ILE A 202 -20.40 7.06 0.08
C ILE A 202 -21.26 6.75 -1.16
N ASN A 203 -22.39 7.44 -1.30
CA ASN A 203 -23.35 7.27 -2.38
C ASN A 203 -24.15 8.58 -2.55
N GLN A 204 -24.99 8.63 -3.58
CA GLN A 204 -25.82 9.80 -3.90
C GLN A 204 -26.87 10.13 -2.82
N ILE A 205 -27.38 9.13 -2.08
CA ILE A 205 -28.44 9.33 -1.08
C ILE A 205 -27.88 10.01 0.17
N GLU A 206 -26.64 9.67 0.54
CA GLU A 206 -25.94 10.16 1.74
C GLU A 206 -24.94 11.26 1.40
N GLU A 207 -25.09 11.93 0.26
CA GLU A 207 -24.21 13.01 -0.12
C GLU A 207 -24.35 14.21 0.83
N ARG A 208 -23.22 14.88 1.07
CA ARG A 208 -23.16 16.13 1.83
C ARG A 208 -22.44 17.19 1.02
N LYS A 209 -22.77 18.44 1.29
CA LYS A 209 -21.99 19.58 0.80
C LYS A 209 -20.61 19.55 1.45
N LEU A 210 -19.57 19.55 0.62
CA LEU A 210 -18.17 19.45 1.02
C LEU A 210 -17.39 20.76 0.85
N GLY A 211 -17.95 21.70 0.10
CA GLY A 211 -17.41 23.05 -0.04
C GLY A 211 -17.58 23.62 -1.43
N ARG A 212 -17.22 24.89 -1.54
CA ARG A 212 -17.40 25.69 -2.75
C ARG A 212 -16.14 25.72 -3.60
N ILE A 213 -16.29 25.57 -4.92
CA ILE A 213 -15.16 25.75 -5.84
C ILE A 213 -14.84 27.24 -5.97
N GLN A 214 -13.63 27.64 -5.58
CA GLN A 214 -13.15 29.02 -5.67
C GLN A 214 -12.47 29.29 -7.02
N SER A 215 -11.63 28.35 -7.45
CA SER A 215 -10.84 28.47 -8.68
C SER A 215 -10.55 27.12 -9.31
N VAL A 216 -10.39 27.11 -10.63
CA VAL A 216 -9.96 25.95 -11.42
C VAL A 216 -8.65 26.33 -12.10
N GLY A 217 -7.59 25.60 -11.79
CA GLY A 217 -6.22 25.96 -12.13
C GLY A 217 -5.82 27.28 -11.48
N LEU A 218 -5.53 28.28 -12.32
CA LEU A 218 -5.16 29.64 -11.89
C LEU A 218 -6.29 30.65 -12.07
N MET A 219 -7.46 30.22 -12.57
CA MET A 219 -8.57 31.11 -12.91
C MET A 219 -9.70 31.01 -11.88
N PRO A 220 -10.32 32.14 -11.47
CA PRO A 220 -11.53 32.12 -10.65
C PRO A 220 -12.66 31.37 -11.35
N VAL A 221 -13.45 30.60 -10.59
CA VAL A 221 -14.50 29.73 -11.17
C VAL A 221 -15.49 30.52 -12.03
N ALA A 222 -15.86 31.73 -11.60
CA ALA A 222 -16.82 32.59 -12.30
C ALA A 222 -16.36 33.02 -13.70
N GLU A 223 -15.04 33.08 -13.95
CA GLU A 223 -14.50 33.36 -15.28
C GLU A 223 -14.44 32.10 -16.15
N VAL A 224 -14.12 30.97 -15.53
CA VAL A 224 -14.02 29.67 -16.21
C VAL A 224 -15.39 29.23 -16.71
N GLU A 225 -16.43 29.36 -15.90
CA GLU A 225 -17.80 28.97 -16.23
C GLU A 225 -18.41 29.77 -17.39
N ARG A 226 -17.89 30.96 -17.70
CA ARG A 226 -18.33 31.73 -18.88
C ARG A 226 -17.87 31.09 -20.19
N LYS A 227 -16.71 30.44 -20.18
CA LYS A 227 -16.04 29.91 -21.39
C LYS A 227 -16.15 28.40 -21.50
N TYR A 228 -16.29 27.72 -20.36
CA TYR A 228 -16.20 26.27 -20.27
C TYR A 228 -17.35 25.71 -19.42
N SER A 229 -17.79 24.50 -19.76
CA SER A 229 -18.59 23.64 -18.89
C SER A 229 -17.64 22.81 -18.05
N LEU A 230 -17.90 22.73 -16.75
CA LEU A 230 -17.03 22.10 -15.75
C LEU A 230 -17.68 20.84 -15.20
N PHE A 231 -16.87 19.80 -15.01
CA PHE A 231 -17.29 18.51 -14.44
C PHE A 231 -16.23 18.02 -13.46
N VAL A 232 -16.62 17.36 -12.36
CA VAL A 232 -15.63 16.72 -11.48
C VAL A 232 -15.11 15.48 -12.16
N ALA A 233 -13.80 15.43 -12.40
CA ALA A 233 -13.15 14.22 -12.88
C ALA A 233 -12.82 13.27 -11.73
N ALA A 234 -12.34 13.82 -10.60
CA ALA A 234 -12.05 13.04 -9.42
C ALA A 234 -11.97 13.92 -8.15
N ALA A 235 -12.43 13.39 -7.03
CA ALA A 235 -12.28 13.98 -5.71
C ALA A 235 -11.59 12.97 -4.77
N VAL A 236 -10.48 13.36 -4.14
CA VAL A 236 -9.72 12.48 -3.24
C VAL A 236 -9.53 13.09 -1.87
N ILE A 237 -9.71 12.26 -0.84
CA ILE A 237 -9.45 12.58 0.56
C ILE A 237 -7.95 12.46 0.82
N GLN A 238 -7.40 13.41 1.56
CA GLN A 238 -6.03 13.40 2.05
C GLN A 238 -5.94 14.02 3.46
N GLY A 239 -4.80 13.89 4.13
CA GLY A 239 -4.55 14.52 5.42
C GLY A 239 -5.09 13.70 6.59
N GLY A 240 -5.65 14.38 7.60
CA GLY A 240 -6.09 13.77 8.85
C GLY A 240 -5.02 13.68 9.92
N ALA A 241 -5.26 12.80 10.89
CA ALA A 241 -4.32 12.49 11.97
C ALA A 241 -2.96 12.06 11.41
N TYR A 242 -1.88 12.53 12.05
CA TYR A 242 -0.53 12.25 11.59
C TYR A 242 0.43 12.03 12.75
N LYS A 243 1.51 11.33 12.44
CA LYS A 243 2.64 11.11 13.34
C LYS A 243 3.90 11.74 12.81
N PHE A 244 4.69 12.31 13.69
CA PHE A 244 5.97 12.94 13.37
C PHE A 244 7.08 12.51 14.34
N ALA A 245 8.33 12.73 13.95
CA ALA A 245 9.47 12.35 14.77
C ALA A 245 9.67 13.37 15.91
N GLY A 246 9.47 12.93 17.16
CA GLY A 246 9.88 13.66 18.34
C GLY A 246 11.37 13.50 18.65
N ARG A 247 11.76 13.74 19.91
CA ARG A 247 13.17 13.59 20.36
C ARG A 247 13.61 12.12 20.39
N SER A 248 12.75 11.23 20.86
CA SER A 248 13.04 9.81 21.07
C SER A 248 11.98 8.85 20.51
N THR A 249 10.74 9.33 20.33
CA THR A 249 9.58 8.53 19.89
C THR A 249 8.80 9.26 18.80
N ALA A 250 7.91 8.53 18.11
CA ALA A 250 6.89 9.17 17.28
C ALA A 250 5.87 9.89 18.18
N MET A 251 5.52 11.12 17.83
CA MET A 251 4.44 11.89 18.44
C MET A 251 3.21 11.84 17.53
N HIS A 252 2.04 11.92 18.14
CA HIS A 252 0.73 11.90 17.46
C HIS A 252 0.08 13.26 17.55
N GLU A 253 -0.53 13.70 16.45
CA GLU A 253 -1.31 14.92 16.39
C GLU A 253 -2.55 14.73 15.50
N GLU A 254 -3.66 15.32 15.93
CA GLU A 254 -4.88 15.37 15.14
C GLU A 254 -4.78 16.50 14.11
N GLY A 255 -5.01 16.17 12.84
CA GLY A 255 -5.03 17.13 11.73
C GLY A 255 -6.35 17.07 10.99
N PRO A 256 -6.78 18.15 10.32
CA PRO A 256 -7.98 18.12 9.50
C PRO A 256 -7.77 17.24 8.26
N TYR A 257 -8.85 16.59 7.82
CA TYR A 257 -8.91 16.05 6.46
C TYR A 257 -9.08 17.18 5.45
N ASP A 258 -8.58 16.94 4.24
CA ASP A 258 -8.60 17.88 3.12
C ASP A 258 -8.99 17.15 1.84
N LEU A 259 -9.57 17.89 0.89
CA LEU A 259 -10.06 17.36 -0.38
C LEU A 259 -9.25 17.94 -1.53
N LYS A 260 -8.69 17.05 -2.36
CA LYS A 260 -8.11 17.42 -3.65
C LYS A 260 -9.06 17.05 -4.76
N ILE A 261 -9.33 18.02 -5.62
CA ILE A 261 -10.28 17.86 -6.71
C ILE A 261 -9.60 18.15 -8.04
N GLN A 262 -9.93 17.31 -9.01
CA GLN A 262 -9.64 17.53 -10.41
C GLN A 262 -10.93 17.79 -11.15
N VAL A 263 -10.96 18.88 -11.89
CA VAL A 263 -12.10 19.31 -12.70
C VAL A 263 -11.72 19.14 -14.17
N ALA A 264 -12.53 18.41 -14.91
CA ALA A 264 -12.50 18.39 -16.36
C ALA A 264 -13.26 19.60 -16.90
N TYR A 265 -12.77 20.17 -18.00
CA TYR A 265 -13.40 21.32 -18.64
C TYR A 265 -13.60 21.03 -20.12
N ARG A 266 -14.75 21.47 -20.65
CA ARG A 266 -15.08 21.43 -22.07
C ARG A 266 -15.47 22.82 -22.53
N LYS A 267 -14.93 23.27 -23.67
CA LYS A 267 -15.32 24.58 -24.23
C LYS A 267 -16.82 24.56 -24.52
N LYS A 268 -17.54 25.60 -24.10
CA LYS A 268 -18.94 25.78 -24.51
C LYS A 268 -18.93 25.98 -26.02
N ASN A 269 -19.44 25.00 -26.77
CA ASN A 269 -19.61 25.17 -28.21
C ASN A 269 -20.64 26.28 -28.43
N ASP A 270 -20.32 27.20 -29.33
CA ASP A 270 -21.09 28.41 -29.67
C ASP A 270 -22.34 28.05 -30.51
N SER A 271 -23.04 26.97 -30.16
CA SER A 271 -23.99 26.30 -31.05
C SER A 271 -25.12 25.60 -30.30
N GLN A 272 -25.86 26.37 -29.49
CA GLN A 272 -27.30 26.18 -29.29
C GLN A 272 -27.93 27.57 -29.08
N VAL A 273 -28.15 28.27 -30.19
CA VAL A 273 -29.21 29.28 -30.36
C VAL A 273 -30.30 28.61 -31.18
#